data_AF-A0AAN7ZIA9-F1
#
_entry.id   AF-A0AAN7ZIA9-F1
#
_cell.length_a   1.000
_cell.length_b   1.000
_cell.length_c   1.000
_cell.angle_alpha   90.00
_cell.angle_beta   90.00
_cell.angle_gamma   90.00
#
_symmetry.space_group_name_H-M   'P 1'
#
loop_
_entity.id
_entity.type
_entity.pdbx_description
1 polymer ?
#
loop_
_entity_poly.entity_id
_entity_poly.type
_entity_poly.pdbx_seq_one_letter_code
_entity_poly.pdbx_strand_id
1 'polypeptide(L)'
;MKPVIFLAFILLHTFQIFAFGDVIDDLSQGMVKCYGKLNEDEATVVSESDENDYLKENSPVLNKFYECSFRECGFINGDNKINFHLLRNALLQDSSISKKEIDKAIHICKMIKSVNLGDRIVKLLNCLARNKALH
;
A
#
# COMPACT_ATOMS: atom_id res chain seq x y z
N MET A 1 51.91 -19.45 16.79
CA MET A 1 50.52 -19.53 17.29
C MET A 1 49.59 -19.10 16.17
N LYS A 2 48.52 -19.87 15.96
CA LYS A 2 47.64 -19.85 14.78
C LYS A 2 46.70 -18.63 14.79
N PRO A 3 46.32 -18.08 13.61
CA PRO A 3 45.25 -17.10 13.50
C PRO A 3 43.89 -17.80 13.58
N VAL A 4 42.94 -17.24 14.34
CA VAL A 4 41.54 -17.65 14.28
C VAL A 4 40.82 -16.70 13.33
N ILE A 5 40.49 -17.23 12.14
CA ILE A 5 39.47 -16.73 11.22
C ILE A 5 38.12 -17.32 11.68
N PHE A 6 37.00 -16.72 11.21
CA PHE A 6 35.56 -17.01 11.41
C PHE A 6 34.92 -16.07 12.45
N LEU A 7 33.98 -15.17 12.09
CA LEU A 7 32.93 -15.26 11.09
C LEU A 7 32.94 -14.07 10.10
N ALA A 8 33.10 -14.41 8.83
CA ALA A 8 32.39 -13.74 7.75
C ALA A 8 30.90 -14.15 7.79
N PHE A 9 30.05 -13.33 7.16
CA PHE A 9 28.65 -13.64 6.84
C PHE A 9 27.67 -13.74 8.02
N ILE A 10 27.10 -12.60 8.42
CA ILE A 10 25.66 -12.54 8.71
C ILE A 10 25.06 -11.44 7.81
N LEU A 11 24.76 -11.89 6.59
CA LEU A 11 23.58 -11.57 5.80
C LEU A 11 23.19 -10.07 5.69
N LEU A 12 23.73 -9.29 4.76
CA LEU A 12 23.14 -9.13 3.40
C LEU A 12 22.13 -10.24 3.05
N HIS A 13 20.91 -9.90 2.64
CA HIS A 13 19.71 -10.75 2.38
C HIS A 13 18.74 -10.61 3.56
N THR A 14 17.82 -9.64 3.57
CA THR A 14 16.70 -9.56 2.62
C THR A 14 16.29 -8.12 2.34
N PHE A 15 17.10 -7.43 1.52
CA PHE A 15 16.53 -6.45 0.59
C PHE A 15 15.78 -7.24 -0.49
N GLN A 16 14.59 -7.73 -0.19
CA GLN A 16 13.58 -7.98 -1.22
C GLN A 16 12.63 -6.80 -1.16
N ILE A 17 13.13 -5.71 -1.72
CA ILE A 17 12.34 -4.56 -2.14
C ILE A 17 11.38 -5.11 -3.19
N PHE A 18 10.14 -5.41 -2.81
CA PHE A 18 9.07 -5.37 -3.78
C PHE A 18 8.89 -3.89 -4.13
N ALA A 19 9.12 -3.62 -5.41
CA ALA A 19 9.26 -2.32 -6.01
C ALA A 19 7.94 -1.56 -5.94
N PHE A 20 7.76 -0.87 -4.83
CA PHE A 20 6.68 0.03 -4.55
C PHE A 20 7.10 1.44 -4.99
N GLY A 21 7.03 1.69 -6.31
CA GLY A 21 7.51 2.93 -6.94
C GLY A 21 6.58 4.13 -6.73
N ASP A 22 7.13 5.21 -6.15
CA ASP A 22 6.79 6.65 -6.19
C ASP A 22 5.35 7.15 -5.92
N VAL A 23 4.28 6.40 -6.19
CA VAL A 23 2.93 6.63 -5.60
C VAL A 23 2.98 6.48 -4.07
N ILE A 24 4.04 5.83 -3.62
CA ILE A 24 4.26 5.35 -2.28
C ILE A 24 4.93 6.37 -1.41
N ASP A 25 5.48 7.48 -1.89
CA ASP A 25 6.02 8.47 -0.94
C ASP A 25 4.90 9.14 -0.10
N ASP A 26 3.79 9.53 -0.73
CA ASP A 26 2.66 10.12 0.00
C ASP A 26 1.92 9.07 0.85
N LEU A 27 1.64 7.88 0.28
CA LEU A 27 0.96 6.79 1.02
C LEU A 27 1.85 6.19 2.11
N SER A 28 3.16 6.04 1.88
CA SER A 28 4.15 5.56 2.85
C SER A 28 4.27 6.52 4.03
N GLN A 29 4.26 7.83 3.81
CA GLN A 29 4.21 8.78 4.92
C GLN A 29 2.96 8.59 5.79
N GLY A 30 1.81 8.30 5.18
CA GLY A 30 0.60 7.90 5.92
C GLY A 30 0.77 6.59 6.68
N MET A 31 1.32 5.56 6.02
CA MET A 31 1.58 4.24 6.61
C MET A 31 2.52 4.30 7.81
N VAL A 32 3.62 5.04 7.72
CA VAL A 32 4.58 5.26 8.82
C VAL A 32 3.90 5.84 10.05
N LYS A 33 3.02 6.83 9.87
CA LYS A 33 2.23 7.40 10.98
C LYS A 33 1.26 6.39 11.57
N CYS A 34 0.68 5.53 10.73
CA CYS A 34 -0.33 4.57 11.13
C CYS A 34 0.23 3.35 11.87
N TYR A 35 1.46 2.92 11.59
CA TYR A 35 2.15 1.94 12.45
C TYR A 35 2.21 2.41 13.91
N GLY A 36 2.66 3.65 14.12
CA GLY A 36 2.70 4.24 15.47
C GLY A 36 1.32 4.47 16.09
N LYS A 37 0.34 4.97 15.32
CA LYS A 37 -1.02 5.25 15.82
C LYS A 37 -1.81 4.00 16.19
N LEU A 38 -1.63 2.91 15.46
CA LEU A 38 -2.36 1.66 15.67
C LEU A 38 -1.60 0.67 16.56
N ASN A 39 -0.35 0.98 16.93
CA ASN A 39 0.54 0.06 17.63
C ASN A 39 0.67 -1.29 16.88
N GLU A 40 0.76 -1.18 15.55
CA GLU A 40 0.98 -2.31 14.64
C GLU A 40 2.42 -2.24 14.14
N ASP A 41 3.08 -3.37 14.02
CA ASP A 41 4.38 -3.44 13.36
C ASP A 41 4.23 -3.74 11.86
N GLU A 42 5.27 -3.38 11.10
CA GLU A 42 5.31 -3.57 9.65
C GLU A 42 5.17 -5.04 9.26
N ALA A 43 5.81 -5.94 10.00
CA ALA A 43 5.76 -7.38 9.73
C ALA A 43 4.34 -7.93 9.83
N THR A 44 3.55 -7.46 10.79
CA THR A 44 2.15 -7.85 10.98
C THR A 44 1.30 -7.43 9.80
N VAL A 45 1.46 -6.18 9.33
CA VAL A 45 0.70 -5.68 8.16
C VAL A 45 1.12 -6.37 6.87
N VAL A 46 2.43 -6.59 6.65
CA VAL A 46 2.95 -7.27 5.46
C VAL A 46 2.58 -8.75 5.44
N SER A 47 2.48 -9.40 6.61
CA SER A 47 2.07 -10.80 6.70
C SER A 47 0.62 -11.06 6.29
N GLU A 48 -0.18 -10.00 6.13
CA GLU A 48 -1.57 -10.08 5.67
C GLU A 48 -1.71 -9.93 4.14
N SER A 49 -0.62 -10.03 3.37
CA SER A 49 -0.71 -10.27 1.93
C SER A 49 -1.20 -11.69 1.63
N ASP A 50 -1.94 -11.86 0.53
CA ASP A 50 -2.41 -13.15 0.02
C ASP A 50 -1.33 -13.86 -0.82
N GLU A 51 -1.64 -15.08 -1.25
CA GLU A 51 -0.73 -15.95 -2.02
C GLU A 51 -0.28 -15.37 -3.37
N ASN A 52 -0.89 -14.27 -3.83
CA ASN A 52 -0.62 -13.62 -5.11
C ASN A 52 -0.12 -12.17 -4.93
N ASP A 53 0.45 -11.85 -3.77
CA ASP A 53 0.94 -10.51 -3.40
C ASP A 53 -0.16 -9.43 -3.38
N TYR A 54 -1.45 -9.81 -3.31
CA TYR A 54 -2.54 -8.86 -3.06
C TYR A 54 -2.80 -8.71 -1.57
N LEU A 55 -3.47 -7.64 -1.18
CA LEU A 55 -3.92 -7.45 0.19
C LEU A 55 -5.07 -8.42 0.52
N LYS A 56 -5.00 -9.12 1.66
CA LYS A 56 -6.07 -10.03 2.10
C LYS A 56 -7.37 -9.26 2.38
N GLU A 57 -8.35 -9.45 1.51
CA GLU A 57 -9.66 -8.83 1.64
C GLU A 57 -10.35 -9.23 2.95
N ASN A 58 -11.10 -8.30 3.56
CA ASN A 58 -11.78 -8.46 4.84
C ASN A 58 -10.86 -8.64 6.07
N SER A 59 -9.53 -8.50 5.94
CA SER A 59 -8.63 -8.48 7.10
C SER A 59 -8.92 -7.26 7.99
N PRO A 60 -9.32 -7.45 9.27
CA PRO A 60 -9.58 -6.32 10.16
C PRO A 60 -8.35 -5.43 10.39
N VAL A 61 -7.16 -6.04 10.37
CA VAL A 61 -5.87 -5.34 10.50
C VAL A 61 -5.66 -4.45 9.28
N LEU A 62 -5.70 -5.01 8.07
CA LEU A 62 -5.51 -4.24 6.85
C LEU A 62 -6.58 -3.15 6.67
N ASN A 63 -7.84 -3.46 6.98
CA ASN A 63 -8.91 -2.49 6.86
C ASN A 63 -8.66 -1.26 7.75
N LYS A 64 -8.29 -1.47 9.02
CA LYS A 64 -7.95 -0.38 9.93
C LYS A 64 -6.71 0.37 9.48
N PHE A 65 -5.67 -0.36 9.08
CA PHE A 65 -4.40 0.20 8.67
C PHE A 65 -4.54 1.09 7.44
N TYR A 66 -5.13 0.60 6.35
CA TYR A 66 -5.28 1.38 5.12
C TYR A 66 -6.34 2.48 5.25
N GLU A 67 -7.36 2.32 6.09
CA GLU A 67 -8.25 3.44 6.43
C GLU A 67 -7.48 4.56 7.13
N CYS A 68 -6.64 4.23 8.13
CA CYS A 68 -5.78 5.20 8.78
C CYS A 68 -4.86 5.89 7.76
N SER A 69 -4.15 5.12 6.94
CA SER A 69 -3.18 5.67 5.98
C SER A 69 -3.85 6.61 4.97
N PHE A 70 -5.02 6.24 4.43
CA PHE A 70 -5.76 7.11 3.52
C PHE A 70 -6.25 8.40 4.19
N ARG A 71 -6.60 8.36 5.47
CA ARG A 71 -6.96 9.57 6.24
C ARG A 71 -5.76 10.47 6.47
N GLU A 72 -4.61 9.91 6.86
CA GLU A 72 -3.37 10.68 7.08
C GLU A 72 -2.87 11.36 5.80
N CYS A 73 -3.13 10.76 4.63
CA CYS A 73 -2.78 11.31 3.32
C CYS A 73 -3.82 12.29 2.76
N GLY A 74 -4.95 12.49 3.45
CA GLY A 74 -6.04 13.34 2.95
C GLY A 74 -6.83 12.75 1.77
N PHE A 75 -6.65 11.46 1.47
CA PHE A 75 -7.42 10.77 0.44
C PHE A 75 -8.86 10.48 0.88
N ILE A 76 -9.20 10.67 2.16
CA ILE A 76 -10.59 10.62 2.64
C ILE A 76 -11.06 12.04 2.93
N ASN A 77 -12.20 12.43 2.35
CA ASN A 77 -12.82 13.73 2.62
C ASN A 77 -13.66 13.72 3.91
N GLY A 78 -14.20 14.88 4.31
CA GLY A 78 -15.04 15.02 5.50
C GLY A 78 -16.33 14.17 5.51
N ASP A 79 -16.76 13.67 4.35
CA ASP A 79 -17.93 12.79 4.21
C ASP A 79 -17.57 11.29 4.26
N ASN A 80 -16.35 10.94 4.67
CA ASN A 80 -15.81 9.57 4.62
C ASN A 80 -15.81 8.97 3.20
N LYS A 81 -15.61 9.79 2.17
CA LYS A 81 -15.48 9.35 0.77
C LYS A 81 -14.04 9.47 0.29
N ILE A 82 -13.63 8.50 -0.51
CA ILE A 82 -12.33 8.51 -1.19
C ILE A 82 -12.31 9.64 -2.22
N ASN A 83 -11.32 10.51 -2.12
CA ASN A 83 -11.04 11.58 -3.05
C ASN A 83 -10.20 11.02 -4.22
N PHE A 84 -10.90 10.51 -5.23
CA PHE A 84 -10.27 9.95 -6.43
C PHE A 84 -9.45 10.96 -7.24
N HIS A 85 -9.69 12.27 -7.08
CA HIS A 85 -8.85 13.27 -7.74
C HIS A 85 -7.45 13.30 -7.13
N LEU A 86 -7.34 13.30 -5.79
CA LEU A 86 -6.05 13.26 -5.11
C LEU A 86 -5.34 11.93 -5.32
N LEU A 87 -6.06 10.81 -5.20
CA LEU A 87 -5.50 9.48 -5.45
C LEU A 87 -4.93 9.37 -6.88
N ARG A 88 -5.66 9.89 -7.87
CA ARG A 88 -5.18 9.96 -9.26
C ARG A 88 -3.88 10.72 -9.39
N ASN A 89 -3.77 11.87 -8.73
CA ASN A 89 -2.57 12.70 -8.81
C ASN A 89 -1.37 12.04 -8.14
N ALA A 90 -1.59 11.32 -7.03
CA ALA A 90 -0.56 10.50 -6.41
C ALA A 90 -0.11 9.36 -7.33
N LEU A 91 -1.05 8.64 -7.96
CA LEU A 91 -0.73 7.56 -8.91
C LEU A 91 0.09 8.06 -10.12
N LEU A 92 -0.12 9.31 -10.54
CA LEU A 92 0.61 9.92 -11.65
C LEU A 92 2.04 10.36 -11.31
N GLN A 93 2.44 10.28 -10.04
CA GLN A 93 3.83 10.52 -9.65
C GLN A 93 4.73 9.37 -10.14
N ASP A 94 4.20 8.16 -10.27
CA ASP A 94 4.91 7.04 -10.90
C ASP A 94 4.94 7.22 -12.42
N SER A 95 6.12 7.60 -12.91
CA SER A 95 6.39 7.81 -14.34
C SER A 95 6.41 6.52 -15.17
N SER A 96 6.44 5.34 -14.54
CA SER A 96 6.44 4.04 -15.22
C SER A 96 5.06 3.66 -15.75
N ILE A 97 3.99 4.26 -15.21
CA ILE A 97 2.61 3.98 -15.59
C ILE A 97 2.05 5.14 -16.40
N SER A 98 1.45 4.85 -17.57
CA SER A 98 0.89 5.93 -18.38
C SER A 98 -0.34 6.55 -17.74
N LYS A 99 -0.53 7.86 -17.93
CA LYS A 99 -1.77 8.57 -17.52
C LYS A 99 -3.05 7.85 -17.99
N LYS A 100 -3.02 7.28 -19.20
CA LYS A 100 -4.15 6.54 -19.77
C LYS A 100 -4.47 5.27 -18.99
N GLU A 101 -3.46 4.55 -18.51
CA GLU A 101 -3.62 3.34 -17.69
C GLU A 101 -4.20 3.70 -16.32
N ILE A 102 -3.67 4.73 -15.67
CA ILE A 102 -4.19 5.24 -14.40
C ILE A 102 -5.65 5.68 -14.53
N ASP A 103 -5.97 6.49 -15.55
CA ASP A 103 -7.34 6.97 -15.80
C ASP A 103 -8.32 5.82 -16.02
N LYS A 104 -7.90 4.81 -16.79
CA LYS A 104 -8.70 3.60 -17.04
C LYS A 104 -8.91 2.81 -15.74
N ALA A 105 -7.86 2.58 -14.96
CA ALA A 105 -7.94 1.82 -13.72
C ALA A 105 -8.84 2.50 -12.70
N ILE A 106 -8.71 3.83 -12.50
CA ILE A 106 -9.59 4.59 -11.59
C ILE A 106 -11.03 4.52 -12.04
N HIS A 107 -11.29 4.64 -13.35
CA HIS A 107 -12.64 4.54 -13.89
C HIS A 107 -13.31 3.19 -13.54
N ILE A 108 -12.55 2.10 -13.62
CA ILE A 108 -13.00 0.74 -13.28
C ILE A 108 -13.17 0.59 -11.77
N CYS A 109 -12.13 0.93 -11.00
CA CYS A 109 -12.04 0.58 -9.58
C CYS A 109 -12.86 1.49 -8.65
N LYS A 110 -13.22 2.71 -9.07
CA LYS A 110 -14.06 3.61 -8.26
C LYS A 110 -15.45 3.06 -7.95
N MET A 111 -15.92 2.09 -8.76
CA MET A 111 -17.23 1.46 -8.64
C MET A 111 -17.32 0.44 -7.50
N ILE A 112 -16.19 0.09 -6.88
CA ILE A 112 -16.14 -0.84 -5.75
C ILE A 112 -16.95 -0.29 -4.58
N LYS A 113 -17.81 -1.14 -4.04
CA LYS A 113 -18.68 -0.86 -2.89
C LYS A 113 -18.33 -1.79 -1.73
N SER A 114 -18.29 -1.23 -0.53
CA SER A 114 -18.29 -1.96 0.73
C SER A 114 -18.93 -1.09 1.82
N VAL A 115 -19.52 -1.72 2.83
CA VAL A 115 -20.07 -1.04 4.02
C VAL A 115 -18.94 -0.48 4.88
N ASN A 116 -17.82 -1.20 4.98
CA ASN A 116 -16.65 -0.77 5.73
C ASN A 116 -15.70 0.01 4.80
N LEU A 117 -15.26 1.19 5.25
CA LEU A 117 -14.41 2.06 4.45
C LEU A 117 -13.01 1.44 4.23
N GLY A 118 -12.39 0.91 5.28
CA GLY A 118 -11.13 0.15 5.17
C GLY A 118 -11.19 -0.99 4.16
N ASP A 119 -12.22 -1.83 4.22
CA ASP A 119 -12.42 -2.93 3.26
C ASP A 119 -12.60 -2.41 1.82
N ARG A 120 -13.31 -1.29 1.65
CA ARG A 120 -13.43 -0.64 0.35
C ARG A 120 -12.07 -0.19 -0.19
N ILE A 121 -11.20 0.33 0.68
CA ILE A 121 -9.86 0.79 0.32
C ILE A 121 -8.97 -0.40 -0.07
N VAL A 122 -8.97 -1.46 0.72
CA VAL A 122 -8.20 -2.70 0.41
C VAL A 122 -8.62 -3.25 -0.96
N LYS A 123 -9.92 -3.37 -1.22
CA LYS A 123 -10.45 -3.80 -2.52
C LYS A 123 -10.08 -2.85 -3.66
N LEU A 124 -10.08 -1.54 -3.40
CA LEU A 124 -9.66 -0.53 -4.35
C LEU A 124 -8.18 -0.70 -4.73
N LEU A 125 -7.28 -0.85 -3.75
CA LEU A 125 -5.85 -1.05 -3.97
C LEU A 125 -5.58 -2.33 -4.78
N ASN A 126 -6.22 -3.44 -4.40
CA ASN A 126 -6.14 -4.70 -5.17
C ASN A 126 -6.63 -4.53 -6.62
N CYS A 127 -7.71 -3.78 -6.82
CA CYS A 127 -8.21 -3.51 -8.17
C CYS A 127 -7.24 -2.65 -9.00
N LEU A 128 -6.62 -1.64 -8.39
CA LEU A 128 -5.61 -0.80 -9.06
C LEU A 128 -4.38 -1.64 -9.44
N ALA A 129 -3.90 -2.51 -8.55
CA ALA A 129 -2.80 -3.43 -8.82
C ALA A 129 -3.12 -4.38 -9.98
N ARG A 130 -4.31 -5.01 -9.98
CA ARG A 130 -4.78 -5.88 -11.08
C ARG A 130 -4.87 -5.15 -12.42
N ASN A 131 -5.09 -3.83 -12.40
CA ASN A 131 -5.17 -3.00 -13.59
C ASN A 131 -3.84 -2.28 -13.90
N LYS A 132 -2.73 -2.66 -13.27
CA LYS A 132 -1.38 -2.10 -13.48
C LYS A 132 -1.33 -0.59 -13.29
N ALA A 133 -2.15 -0.08 -12.37
CA ALA A 133 -2.11 1.30 -11.92
C ALA A 133 -1.42 1.46 -10.56
N LEU A 134 -0.99 0.34 -9.98
CA LEU A 134 -0.22 0.24 -8.75
C LEU A 134 0.74 -0.94 -8.92
N HIS A 135 2.02 -0.72 -8.68
CA HIS A 135 3.08 -1.73 -8.72
C HIS A 135 3.61 -1.98 -7.32
#